data_AF-A0A7Y4UF22-F1
#
_entry.id   AF-A0A7Y4UF22-F1
#
_cell.length_a   1.000
_cell.length_b   1.000
_cell.length_c   1.000
_cell.angle_alpha   90.00
_cell.angle_beta   90.00
_cell.angle_gamma   90.00
#
_symmetry.space_group_name_H-M   'P 1'
#
loop_
_entity.id
_entity.type
_entity.pdbx_description
1 polymer ?
#
loop_
_entity_poly.entity_id
_entity_poly.type
_entity_poly.pdbx_seq_one_letter_code
_entity_poly.pdbx_strand_id
1 'polypeptide(L)'
;MKRPFTLRDLPLKQGDDFCECKHYSNLHIKFPNGSDKRPDISIFCNEPTETDTGVSEAVIEIISRGYEKKDLELRPPVYLSQGVKDILVFDPYTEIIYHFTAD
;
A
#
# COMPACT_ATOMS: atom_id res chain seq x y z
N MET A 1 1.24 17.25 -8.22
CA MET A 1 1.43 17.13 -9.69
C MET A 1 1.51 15.64 -10.02
N LYS A 2 0.52 15.08 -10.74
CA LYS A 2 0.44 13.65 -11.03
C LYS A 2 1.47 13.29 -12.11
N ARG A 3 2.46 12.45 -11.79
CA ARG A 3 3.39 11.88 -12.77
C ARG A 3 3.00 10.42 -13.04
N PRO A 4 2.77 10.01 -14.29
CA PRO A 4 2.67 8.59 -14.61
C PRO A 4 4.03 7.94 -14.33
N PHE A 5 4.05 6.92 -13.47
CA PHE A 5 5.24 6.12 -13.19
C PHE A 5 5.11 4.75 -13.86
N THR A 6 6.07 4.42 -14.71
CA THR A 6 6.32 3.04 -15.14
C THR A 6 7.16 2.34 -14.08
N LEU A 7 6.78 1.12 -13.68
CA LEU A 7 7.45 0.31 -12.65
C LEU A 7 8.94 -0.02 -12.93
N ARG A 8 9.49 0.45 -14.07
CA ARG A 8 10.85 0.13 -14.55
C ARG A 8 11.92 1.14 -14.11
N ASP A 9 11.55 2.27 -13.51
CA ASP A 9 12.48 3.38 -13.28
C ASP A 9 12.95 3.55 -11.83
N LEU A 10 12.64 2.59 -10.93
CA LEU A 10 13.13 2.62 -9.56
C LEU A 10 14.48 1.88 -9.44
N PRO A 11 15.57 2.55 -9.07
CA PRO A 11 16.84 1.87 -8.80
C PRO A 11 16.69 1.03 -7.52
N LEU A 12 16.50 -0.28 -7.67
CA LEU A 12 16.62 -1.23 -6.57
C LEU A 12 18.10 -1.30 -6.18
N LYS A 13 18.46 -0.61 -5.11
CA LYS A 13 19.82 -0.63 -4.56
C LYS A 13 20.01 -2.00 -3.90
N GLN A 14 20.77 -2.89 -4.52
CA GLN A 14 21.12 -4.21 -3.97
C GLN A 14 22.26 -4.05 -2.96
N GLY A 15 22.09 -4.57 -1.75
CA GLY A 15 22.97 -4.39 -0.59
C GLY A 15 22.83 -5.61 0.31
N ASP A 16 23.94 -6.20 0.72
CA ASP A 16 24.01 -7.58 1.21
C ASP A 16 23.54 -7.81 2.67
N ASP A 17 22.58 -7.02 3.16
CA ASP A 17 22.03 -7.13 4.53
C ASP A 17 20.53 -6.76 4.61
N PHE A 18 19.76 -7.12 3.58
CA PHE A 18 18.32 -6.81 3.55
C PHE A 18 17.53 -7.77 4.44
N CYS A 19 16.93 -7.25 5.50
CA CYS A 19 15.60 -7.72 5.90
C CYS A 19 14.70 -7.54 4.67
N GLU A 20 14.40 -8.62 3.96
CA GLU A 20 13.49 -8.56 2.81
C GLU A 20 12.10 -8.19 3.33
N CYS A 21 11.54 -7.09 2.81
CA CYS A 21 10.17 -6.75 3.13
C CYS A 21 9.25 -7.83 2.54
N LYS A 22 8.31 -8.33 3.34
CA LYS A 22 7.37 -9.38 2.97
C LYS A 22 6.05 -8.76 2.55
N HIS A 23 5.43 -9.33 1.51
CA HIS A 23 4.07 -8.99 1.13
C HIS A 23 3.07 -9.98 1.72
N TYR A 24 1.87 -9.50 2.05
CA TYR A 24 0.74 -10.33 2.46
C TYR A 24 -0.50 -9.88 1.70
N SER A 25 -1.21 -10.84 1.11
CA SER A 25 -2.46 -10.57 0.42
C SER A 25 -3.64 -10.69 1.39
N ASN A 26 -4.59 -9.76 1.32
CA ASN A 26 -5.81 -9.78 2.13
C ASN A 26 -5.59 -9.91 3.65
N LEU A 27 -4.48 -9.39 4.18
CA LEU A 27 -4.22 -9.37 5.61
C LEU A 27 -5.07 -8.28 6.28
N HIS A 28 -5.76 -8.62 7.37
CA HIS A 28 -6.39 -7.63 8.23
C HIS A 28 -5.31 -6.87 9.00
N ILE A 29 -5.35 -5.54 8.95
CA ILE A 29 -4.46 -4.64 9.66
C ILE A 29 -5.29 -3.86 10.67
N LYS A 30 -4.90 -3.96 11.94
CA LYS A 30 -5.44 -3.12 13.02
C LYS A 30 -4.56 -1.91 13.16
N PHE A 31 -5.04 -0.75 12.73
CA PHE A 31 -4.31 0.49 12.86
C PHE A 31 -4.41 1.08 14.27
N PRO A 32 -3.43 1.93 14.69
CA PRO A 32 -3.43 2.54 16.02
C PRO A 32 -4.69 3.34 16.36
N ASN A 33 -5.38 3.90 15.35
CA ASN A 33 -6.66 4.58 15.54
C ASN A 33 -7.87 3.64 15.79
N GLY A 34 -7.63 2.33 15.92
CA GLY A 34 -8.65 1.30 16.12
C GLY A 34 -9.35 0.83 14.83
N SER A 35 -9.03 1.43 13.69
CA SER A 35 -9.63 1.02 12.42
C SER A 35 -9.06 -0.31 11.92
N ASP A 36 -9.94 -1.12 11.34
CA ASP A 36 -9.59 -2.38 10.69
C ASP A 36 -9.68 -2.18 9.18
N LYS A 37 -8.60 -2.53 8.47
CA LYS A 37 -8.53 -2.49 7.01
C LYS A 37 -7.97 -3.80 6.49
N ARG A 38 -8.41 -4.18 5.30
CA ARG A 38 -7.89 -5.34 4.58
C ARG A 38 -7.53 -4.91 3.17
N PRO A 39 -6.32 -4.38 2.96
CA PRO A 39 -5.85 -4.04 1.62
C PRO A 39 -5.63 -5.31 0.79
N ASP A 40 -5.67 -5.18 -0.53
CA ASP A 40 -5.44 -6.33 -1.41
C ASP A 40 -4.04 -6.92 -1.23
N ILE A 41 -3.02 -6.04 -1.14
CA ILE A 41 -1.64 -6.41 -0.82
C ILE A 41 -1.05 -5.37 0.13
N SER A 42 -0.39 -5.84 1.19
CA SER A 42 0.36 -5.02 2.14
C SER A 42 1.80 -5.47 2.23
N ILE A 43 2.73 -4.52 2.28
CA ILE A 43 4.18 -4.78 2.34
C ILE A 43 4.71 -4.35 3.71
N PHE A 44 5.40 -5.25 4.38
CA PHE A 44 5.98 -5.02 5.71
C PHE A 44 7.46 -5.33 5.71
N CYS A 45 8.29 -4.40 6.19
CA CYS A 45 9.72 -4.66 6.41
C CYS A 45 10.02 -5.23 7.81
N ASN A 46 9.03 -5.20 8.70
CA ASN A 46 9.02 -5.94 9.96
C ASN A 46 7.83 -6.89 9.92
N GLU A 47 8.08 -8.19 10.04
CA GLU A 47 7.04 -9.21 9.88
C GLU A 47 5.90 -9.02 10.89
N PRO A 48 4.64 -8.89 10.43
CA PRO A 48 3.50 -8.76 11.32
C PRO A 48 3.30 -10.04 12.13
N THR A 49 2.81 -9.89 13.36
CA THR A 49 2.43 -11.00 14.23
C THR A 49 0.91 -11.14 14.29
N GLU A 50 0.41 -12.27 14.79
CA GLU A 50 -1.04 -12.48 14.96
C GLU A 50 -1.68 -11.46 15.92
N THR A 51 -0.93 -10.97 16.91
CA THR A 51 -1.44 -10.04 17.93
C THR A 51 -1.13 -8.58 17.64
N ASP A 52 -0.13 -8.32 16.81
CA ASP A 52 0.27 -6.97 16.40
C ASP A 52 0.67 -6.98 14.92
N THR A 53 -0.19 -6.37 14.09
CA THR A 53 0.04 -6.25 12.65
C THR A 53 1.01 -5.13 12.31
N GLY A 54 1.25 -4.19 13.22
CA GLY A 54 2.02 -2.97 12.94
C GLY A 54 1.42 -2.12 11.81
N VAL A 55 2.24 -1.18 11.31
CA VAL A 55 1.93 -0.34 10.15
C VAL A 55 2.71 -0.88 8.95
N SER A 56 2.01 -1.11 7.83
CA SER A 56 2.66 -1.50 6.58
C SER A 56 3.48 -0.35 6.00
N GLU A 57 4.59 -0.69 5.38
CA GLU A 57 5.47 0.25 4.69
C GLU A 57 4.80 0.76 3.40
N ALA A 58 4.15 -0.15 2.69
CA ALA A 58 3.37 0.17 1.51
C ALA A 58 2.09 -0.67 1.40
N VAL A 59 1.12 -0.15 0.64
CA VAL A 59 -0.14 -0.81 0.32
C VAL A 59 -0.37 -0.78 -1.19
N ILE A 60 -0.90 -1.88 -1.74
CA ILE A 60 -1.41 -1.95 -3.11
C ILE A 60 -2.89 -2.30 -3.05
N GLU A 61 -3.72 -1.51 -3.74
CA GLU A 61 -5.15 -1.77 -3.96
C GLU A 61 -5.39 -1.98 -5.46
N ILE A 62 -6.29 -2.91 -5.78
CA ILE A 62 -6.71 -3.21 -7.15
C ILE A 62 -8.18 -2.81 -7.27
N ILE A 63 -8.46 -1.83 -8.14
CA ILE A 63 -9.81 -1.32 -8.31
C ILE A 63 -10.73 -2.42 -8.84
N SER A 64 -11.84 -2.60 -8.14
CA SER A 64 -13.01 -3.35 -8.61
C SER A 64 -14.07 -2.39 -9.13
N ARG A 65 -14.85 -2.80 -10.14
CA ARG A 65 -15.94 -1.96 -10.70
C ARG A 65 -16.89 -1.46 -9.61
N GLY A 66 -17.15 -0.16 -9.60
CA GLY A 66 -18.05 0.49 -8.65
C GLY A 66 -17.41 0.82 -7.29
N TYR A 67 -16.12 0.55 -7.11
CA TYR A 67 -15.36 0.86 -5.89
C TYR A 67 -14.30 1.95 -6.10
N GLU A 68 -14.29 2.62 -7.24
CA GLU A 68 -13.30 3.63 -7.63
C GLU A 68 -13.18 4.72 -6.56
N LYS A 69 -14.30 5.24 -6.06
CA LYS A 69 -14.32 6.24 -4.99
C LYS A 69 -13.67 5.74 -3.70
N LYS A 70 -13.94 4.49 -3.31
CA LYS A 70 -13.37 3.89 -2.10
C LYS A 70 -11.85 3.80 -2.23
N ASP A 71 -11.35 3.37 -3.38
CA ASP A 71 -9.92 3.09 -3.58
C ASP A 71 -9.10 4.33 -3.98
N LEU A 72 -9.68 5.31 -4.68
CA LEU A 72 -8.97 6.50 -5.13
C LEU A 72 -9.11 7.73 -4.21
N GLU A 73 -10.20 7.82 -3.45
CA GLU A 73 -10.49 9.03 -2.66
C GLU A 73 -10.51 8.76 -1.16
N LEU A 74 -11.12 7.64 -0.71
CA LEU A 74 -11.38 7.43 0.71
C LEU A 74 -10.25 6.67 1.43
N ARG A 75 -9.72 5.61 0.83
CA ARG A 75 -8.69 4.76 1.43
C ARG A 75 -7.31 5.43 1.52
N PRO A 76 -6.77 6.08 0.47
CA PRO A 76 -5.41 6.59 0.52
C PRO A 76 -5.15 7.58 1.66
N PRO A 77 -6.02 8.58 1.94
CA PRO A 77 -5.83 9.47 3.08
C PRO A 77 -5.84 8.75 4.43
N VAL A 78 -6.64 7.68 4.55
CA VAL A 78 -6.66 6.86 5.78
C VAL A 78 -5.32 6.15 5.94
N TYR A 79 -4.81 5.47 4.93
CA TYR A 79 -3.50 4.79 5.01
C TYR A 79 -2.36 5.76 5.34
N LEU A 80 -2.31 6.92 4.65
CA LEU A 80 -1.31 7.96 4.92
C LEU A 80 -1.39 8.46 6.36
N SER A 81 -2.60 8.69 6.89
CA SER A 81 -2.80 9.15 8.27
C SER A 81 -2.33 8.15 9.33
N GLN A 82 -2.16 6.88 8.96
CA GLN A 82 -1.67 5.83 9.85
C GLN A 82 -0.18 5.53 9.70
N GLY A 83 0.51 6.22 8.79
CA GLY A 83 1.97 6.09 8.60
C GLY A 83 2.41 5.17 7.46
N VAL A 84 1.48 4.71 6.60
CA VAL A 84 1.85 4.02 5.36
C VAL A 84 2.55 5.03 4.43
N LYS A 85 3.69 4.67 3.85
CA LYS A 85 4.54 5.60 3.10
C LYS A 85 4.17 5.68 1.62
N ASP A 86 3.83 4.54 1.04
CA ASP A 86 3.48 4.40 -0.37
C ASP A 86 2.17 3.64 -0.55
N ILE A 87 1.23 4.24 -1.28
CA ILE A 87 -0.01 3.59 -1.69
C ILE A 87 -0.08 3.58 -3.22
N LEU A 88 -0.10 2.38 -3.79
CA LEU A 88 -0.34 2.17 -5.21
C LEU A 88 -1.77 1.68 -5.41
N VAL A 89 -2.54 2.37 -6.24
CA VAL A 89 -3.88 1.93 -6.65
C VAL A 89 -3.83 1.61 -8.12
N PHE A 90 -4.01 0.35 -8.47
CA PHE A 90 -4.02 -0.13 -9.85
C PHE A 90 -5.45 -0.23 -10.36
N ASP A 91 -5.74 0.44 -11.47
CA ASP A 91 -6.98 0.27 -12.22
C ASP A 91 -6.77 -0.72 -13.37
N PRO A 92 -7.24 -1.98 -13.26
CA PRO A 92 -7.04 -2.97 -14.31
C PRO A 92 -7.87 -2.70 -15.57
N TYR A 93 -8.85 -1.79 -15.54
CA TYR A 93 -9.70 -1.48 -16.70
C TYR A 93 -9.11 -0.38 -17.57
N THR A 94 -8.23 0.46 -17.00
CA THR A 94 -7.55 1.55 -17.72
C THR A 94 -6.04 1.37 -17.78
N GLU A 95 -5.49 0.36 -17.09
CA GLU A 95 -4.05 0.10 -16.93
C GLU A 95 -3.28 1.26 -16.28
N ILE A 96 -3.98 2.11 -15.50
CA ILE A 96 -3.39 3.24 -14.79
C ILE A 96 -2.99 2.82 -13.37
N ILE A 97 -1.80 3.26 -12.94
CA ILE A 97 -1.37 3.23 -11.55
C ILE A 97 -1.43 4.64 -10.97
N TYR A 98 -2.16 4.79 -9.87
CA TYR A 98 -2.16 5.99 -9.06
C TYR A 98 -1.22 5.77 -7.88
N HIS A 99 -0.27 6.68 -7.69
CA HIS A 99 0.65 6.66 -6.55
C HIS A 99 0.30 7.81 -5.60
N PHE A 100 0.03 7.45 -4.35
CA PHE A 100 -0.20 8.38 -3.25
C PHE A 100 0.95 8.22 -2.24
N THR A 101 1.48 9.35 -1.79
CA THR A 101 2.52 9.44 -0.77
C THR A 101 2.26 10.69 0.08
N ALA A 102 2.87 10.76 1.26
CA ALA A 102 2.89 12.01 2.04
C ALA A 102 3.81 13.02 1.33
N ASP A 103 3.45 14.31 1.38
CA ASP A 103 4.32 15.39 0.87
C ASP A 103 5.63 15.51 1.68
#